data_AF-A0A3A4ZEX8-F1
#
_entry.id   AF-A0A3A4ZEX8-F1
#
_cell.length_a   1.000
_cell.length_b   1.000
_cell.length_c   1.000
_cell.angle_alpha   90.00
_cell.angle_beta   90.00
_cell.angle_gamma   90.00
#
_symmetry.space_group_name_H-M   'P 1'
#
loop_
_entity.id
_entity.type
_entity.pdbx_description
1 polymer ?
#
loop_
_entity_poly.entity_id
_entity_poly.type
_entity_poly.pdbx_seq_one_letter_code
_entity_poly.pdbx_strand_id
1 'polypeptide(L)'
;MSEYEGRQDEIRDLKMPEIEIFHNVYTDSEFQITHAALEFNSICPKTGLPDFGIITIEYIPNDLCLELKSLKLYLTAYRNVGIFMENSVNKIFCDVRDTINPKKLRVTGDFNGRGGIQTSVTRSL
;
A
#
# COMPACT_ATOMS: atom_id res chain seq x y z
N MET A 1 -5.46 -20.94 20.50
CA MET A 1 -5.65 -20.00 19.38
C MET A 1 -5.06 -18.68 19.80
N SER A 2 -4.23 -18.09 18.95
CA SER A 2 -3.62 -16.80 19.26
C SER A 2 -4.68 -15.70 19.27
N GLU A 3 -4.54 -14.66 20.10
CA GLU A 3 -5.46 -13.50 20.13
C GLU A 3 -5.55 -12.75 18.77
N TYR A 4 -4.67 -13.10 17.82
CA TYR A 4 -4.56 -12.56 16.48
C TYR A 4 -5.43 -13.28 15.43
N GLU A 5 -5.87 -14.52 15.68
CA GLU A 5 -6.64 -15.32 14.71
C GLU A 5 -8.00 -14.66 14.42
N GLY A 6 -8.41 -14.67 13.15
CA GLY A 6 -9.71 -14.14 12.71
C GLY A 6 -9.81 -12.62 12.60
N ARG A 7 -8.82 -11.85 13.05
CA ARG A 7 -8.88 -10.37 13.04
C ARG A 7 -8.63 -9.73 11.68
N GLN A 8 -8.15 -10.50 10.69
CA GLN A 8 -7.65 -9.96 9.41
C GLN A 8 -8.11 -10.76 8.18
N ASP A 9 -9.03 -11.72 8.37
CA ASP A 9 -9.45 -12.64 7.31
C ASP A 9 -10.11 -11.91 6.14
N GLU A 10 -10.80 -10.80 6.43
CA GLU A 10 -11.56 -10.00 5.47
C GLU A 10 -10.72 -8.89 4.80
N ILE A 11 -9.42 -8.75 5.11
CA ILE A 11 -8.61 -7.63 4.62
C ILE A 11 -8.56 -7.59 3.09
N ARG A 12 -8.56 -8.75 2.43
CA ARG A 12 -8.53 -8.83 0.96
C ARG A 12 -9.80 -8.25 0.34
N ASP A 13 -10.94 -8.35 1.03
CA ASP A 13 -12.25 -7.91 0.57
C ASP A 13 -12.61 -6.49 1.05
N LEU A 14 -11.71 -5.86 1.83
CA LEU A 14 -11.91 -4.51 2.33
C LEU A 14 -12.07 -3.52 1.18
N LYS A 15 -13.23 -2.85 1.14
CA LYS A 15 -13.54 -1.80 0.17
C LYS A 15 -12.76 -0.53 0.49
N MET A 16 -11.96 -0.10 -0.46
CA MET A 16 -11.16 1.12 -0.39
C MET A 16 -11.62 2.13 -1.45
N PRO A 17 -11.28 3.42 -1.30
CA PRO A 17 -11.48 4.38 -2.38
C PRO A 17 -10.83 3.90 -3.68
N GLU A 18 -11.49 4.12 -4.80
CA GLU A 18 -10.93 3.73 -6.10
C GLU A 18 -9.66 4.53 -6.43
N ILE A 19 -8.71 3.86 -7.09
CA ILE A 19 -7.51 4.49 -7.62
C ILE A 19 -7.78 4.80 -9.09
N GLU A 20 -7.91 6.08 -9.42
CA GLU A 20 -8.00 6.55 -10.80
C GLU A 20 -6.67 6.39 -11.53
N ILE A 21 -6.74 6.36 -12.85
CA ILE A 21 -5.64 6.05 -13.76
C ILE A 21 -5.60 7.04 -14.92
N PHE A 22 -4.44 7.13 -15.57
CA PHE A 22 -4.30 7.79 -16.87
C PHE A 22 -3.38 6.97 -17.79
N HIS A 23 -3.49 7.22 -19.10
CA HIS A 23 -2.69 6.50 -20.10
C HIS A 23 -1.22 6.90 -20.08
N ASN A 24 -0.34 5.90 -20.08
CA ASN A 24 1.06 6.09 -20.41
C ASN A 24 1.19 6.35 -21.92
N VAL A 25 1.78 7.49 -22.31
CA VAL A 25 2.00 7.85 -23.72
C VAL A 25 3.41 7.48 -24.21
N TYR A 26 4.31 7.11 -23.30
CA TYR A 26 5.69 6.70 -23.60
C TYR A 26 5.82 5.17 -23.45
N THR A 27 4.93 4.42 -24.09
CA THR A 27 4.89 2.94 -24.01
C THR A 27 6.07 2.27 -24.73
N ASP A 28 6.77 3.04 -25.57
CA ASP A 28 7.97 2.65 -26.33
C ASP A 28 9.26 2.68 -25.50
N SER A 29 9.23 3.26 -24.29
CA SER A 29 10.39 3.40 -23.42
C SER A 29 10.09 2.93 -21.99
N GLU A 30 11.07 2.30 -21.34
CA GLU A 30 10.94 1.92 -19.92
C GLU A 30 11.42 3.04 -19.01
N PHE A 31 10.58 3.39 -18.02
CA PHE A 31 10.92 4.32 -16.96
C PHE A 31 10.28 3.88 -15.65
N GLN A 32 10.91 4.24 -14.52
CA GLN A 32 10.38 3.94 -13.19
C GLN A 32 9.72 5.18 -12.60
N ILE A 33 8.54 4.99 -12.01
CA ILE A 33 7.86 5.98 -11.18
C ILE A 33 7.98 5.53 -9.72
N THR A 34 8.35 6.45 -8.84
CA THR A 34 8.41 6.24 -7.38
C THR A 34 7.51 7.25 -6.68
N HIS A 35 6.56 6.76 -5.91
CA HIS A 35 5.72 7.56 -5.02
C HIS A 35 6.02 7.19 -3.57
N ALA A 36 6.35 8.18 -2.75
CA ALA A 36 6.54 8.00 -1.31
C ALA A 36 5.44 8.74 -0.55
N ALA A 37 4.57 8.00 0.12
CA ALA A 37 3.56 8.53 1.02
C ALA A 37 4.17 8.66 2.43
N LEU A 38 4.69 9.84 2.73
CA LEU A 38 5.44 10.14 3.95
C LEU A 38 4.58 10.19 5.23
N GLU A 39 3.25 10.23 5.08
CA GLU A 39 2.29 10.42 6.16
C GLU A 39 1.38 9.18 6.36
N PHE A 40 1.79 8.02 5.86
CA PHE A 40 0.97 6.81 5.97
C PHE A 40 0.74 6.45 7.43
N ASN A 41 -0.51 6.14 7.75
CA ASN A 41 -0.85 5.58 9.04
C ASN A 41 -2.08 4.67 8.94
N SER A 42 -2.19 3.77 9.92
CA SER A 42 -3.32 2.85 10.09
C SER A 42 -3.55 2.55 11.57
N ILE A 43 -4.55 1.74 11.91
CA ILE A 43 -4.84 1.37 13.30
C ILE A 43 -4.38 -0.05 13.56
N CYS A 44 -3.60 -0.26 14.62
CA CYS A 44 -3.22 -1.59 15.06
C CYS A 44 -4.47 -2.36 15.53
N PRO A 45 -4.84 -3.50 14.90
CA PRO A 45 -6.03 -4.28 15.25
C PRO A 45 -6.06 -4.74 16.71
N LYS A 46 -4.89 -4.86 17.35
CA LYS A 46 -4.77 -5.33 18.73
C LYS A 46 -4.97 -4.21 19.75
N THR A 47 -4.22 -3.12 19.59
CA THR A 47 -4.10 -2.08 20.62
C THR A 47 -5.02 -0.90 20.38
N GLY A 48 -5.57 -0.76 19.17
CA GLY A 48 -6.31 0.43 18.75
C GLY A 48 -5.44 1.68 18.59
N LEU A 49 -4.12 1.57 18.77
CA LEU A 49 -3.18 2.67 18.61
C LEU A 49 -2.77 2.81 17.14
N PRO A 50 -2.48 4.03 16.68
CA PRO A 50 -2.05 4.25 15.30
C PRO A 50 -0.65 3.68 15.05
N ASP A 51 -0.49 3.04 13.89
CA ASP A 51 0.76 2.69 13.24
C ASP A 51 1.12 3.79 12.26
N PHE A 52 2.35 4.31 12.31
CA PHE A 52 2.86 5.31 11.37
C PHE A 52 4.01 4.73 10.55
N GLY A 53 4.16 5.19 9.32
CA GLY A 53 5.27 4.79 8.47
C GLY A 53 5.29 5.53 7.14
N ILE A 54 6.21 5.10 6.29
CA ILE A 54 6.32 5.55 4.91
C ILE A 54 5.96 4.39 4.00
N ILE A 55 4.99 4.59 3.10
CA ILE A 55 4.72 3.65 2.02
C ILE A 55 5.38 4.16 0.74
N THR A 56 6.29 3.37 0.19
CA THR A 56 6.96 3.63 -1.08
C THR A 56 6.43 2.66 -2.13
N ILE A 57 5.84 3.19 -3.20
CA ILE A 57 5.34 2.44 -4.36
C ILE A 57 6.24 2.77 -5.54
N GLU A 58 6.90 1.75 -6.07
CA GLU A 58 7.80 1.85 -7.21
C GLU A 58 7.29 0.94 -8.32
N TYR A 59 7.09 1.49 -9.51
CA TYR A 59 6.59 0.69 -10.63
C TYR A 59 7.16 1.15 -11.97
N ILE A 60 7.21 0.21 -12.91
CA ILE A 60 7.40 0.50 -14.33
C ILE A 60 6.02 0.29 -14.98
N PRO A 61 5.37 1.34 -15.50
CA PRO A 61 4.05 1.23 -16.08
C PRO A 61 4.06 0.34 -17.33
N ASN A 62 2.92 -0.28 -17.60
CA ASN A 62 2.60 -0.76 -18.95
C ASN A 62 1.84 0.36 -19.68
N ASP A 63 0.53 0.21 -19.89
CA ASP A 63 -0.33 1.18 -20.57
C ASP A 63 -0.92 2.25 -19.65
N LEU A 64 -0.83 2.04 -18.34
CA LEU A 64 -1.52 2.84 -17.32
C LEU A 64 -0.57 3.33 -16.22
N CYS A 65 -0.81 4.55 -15.75
CA CYS A 65 -0.17 5.18 -14.61
C CYS A 65 -1.21 5.50 -13.54
N LEU A 66 -0.77 5.52 -12.28
CA LEU A 66 -1.60 5.89 -11.13
C LEU A 66 -1.85 7.40 -11.13
N GLU A 67 -3.11 7.83 -10.95
CA GLU A 67 -3.42 9.23 -10.69
C GLU A 67 -3.10 9.56 -9.22
N LEU A 68 -2.38 10.68 -9.01
CA LEU A 68 -1.75 10.97 -7.72
C LEU A 68 -2.76 11.35 -6.64
N LYS A 69 -3.83 12.08 -6.98
CA LYS A 69 -4.84 12.50 -6.02
C LYS A 69 -5.67 11.32 -5.51
N SER A 70 -6.14 10.42 -6.38
CA SER A 70 -6.87 9.22 -6.01
C SER A 70 -5.98 8.26 -5.21
N LEU A 71 -4.71 8.10 -5.60
CA LEU A 71 -3.74 7.31 -4.83
C LEU A 71 -3.57 7.87 -3.41
N LYS A 72 -3.48 9.20 -3.26
CA LYS A 72 -3.44 9.85 -1.95
C LYS A 72 -4.71 9.54 -1.13
N LEU A 73 -5.89 9.65 -1.73
CA LEU A 73 -7.16 9.38 -1.04
C LEU A 73 -7.27 7.91 -0.60
N TYR A 74 -6.87 6.98 -1.47
CA TYR A 74 -6.75 5.55 -1.17
C TYR A 74 -5.82 5.29 0.02
N LEU A 75 -4.60 5.83 0.01
CA LEU A 75 -3.63 5.64 1.10
C LEU A 75 -4.07 6.33 2.40
N THR A 76 -4.74 7.48 2.32
CA THR A 76 -5.24 8.21 3.51
C THR A 76 -6.38 7.47 4.20
N ALA A 77 -7.18 6.68 3.46
CA ALA A 77 -8.29 5.92 4.03
C ALA A 77 -7.84 4.88 5.07
N TYR A 78 -6.59 4.40 4.97
CA TYR A 78 -6.01 3.49 5.96
C TYR A 78 -5.97 4.04 7.39
N ARG A 79 -6.03 5.38 7.57
CA ARG A 79 -6.04 6.04 8.88
C ARG A 79 -7.08 5.49 9.85
N ASN A 80 -8.20 5.00 9.32
CA ASN A 80 -9.31 4.46 10.12
C ASN A 80 -9.44 2.93 9.97
N VAL A 81 -8.47 2.26 9.34
CA VAL A 81 -8.52 0.82 9.07
C VAL A 81 -7.69 0.08 10.13
N GLY A 82 -8.32 -0.89 10.78
CA GLY A 82 -7.65 -1.86 11.63
C GLY A 82 -6.89 -2.90 10.80
N ILE A 83 -5.59 -2.73 10.61
CA ILE A 83 -4.79 -3.63 9.75
C ILE A 83 -3.35 -3.78 10.25
N PHE A 84 -2.79 -5.00 10.13
CA PHE A 84 -1.37 -5.21 10.41
C PHE A 84 -0.49 -4.61 9.31
N MET A 85 0.74 -4.22 9.69
CA MET A 85 1.74 -3.62 8.81
C MET A 85 2.01 -4.48 7.57
N GLU A 86 2.08 -5.79 7.76
CA GLU A 86 2.32 -6.78 6.71
C GLU A 86 1.16 -6.83 5.72
N ASN A 87 -0.06 -6.82 6.25
CA ASN A 87 -1.28 -6.89 5.46
C ASN A 87 -1.54 -5.59 4.69
N SER A 88 -1.22 -4.43 5.28
CA SER A 88 -1.39 -3.15 4.59
C SER A 88 -0.50 -3.06 3.35
N VAL A 89 0.79 -3.40 3.46
CA VAL A 89 1.71 -3.45 2.31
C VAL A 89 1.23 -4.46 1.26
N ASN A 90 0.79 -5.64 1.68
CA ASN A 90 0.32 -6.67 0.75
C ASN A 90 -0.99 -6.29 0.03
N LYS A 91 -1.92 -5.65 0.72
CA LYS A 91 -3.16 -5.16 0.12
C LYS A 91 -2.87 -4.03 -0.86
N ILE A 92 -2.07 -3.03 -0.46
CA ILE A 92 -1.63 -1.93 -1.36
C ILE A 92 -0.98 -2.49 -2.62
N PHE A 93 -0.09 -3.49 -2.48
CA PHE A 93 0.51 -4.15 -3.62
C PHE A 93 -0.53 -4.80 -4.55
N CYS A 94 -1.48 -5.58 -4.01
CA CYS A 94 -2.52 -6.23 -4.81
C CYS A 94 -3.41 -5.21 -5.52
N ASP A 95 -3.92 -4.22 -4.78
CA ASP A 95 -4.84 -3.21 -5.32
C ASP A 95 -4.15 -2.38 -6.42
N VAL A 96 -2.88 -1.98 -6.23
CA VAL A 96 -2.10 -1.28 -7.28
C VAL A 96 -1.85 -2.19 -8.48
N ARG A 97 -1.40 -3.43 -8.27
CA ARG A 97 -1.14 -4.39 -9.36
C ARG A 97 -2.40 -4.60 -10.21
N ASP A 98 -3.54 -4.82 -9.56
CA ASP A 98 -4.80 -5.12 -10.23
C ASP A 98 -5.38 -3.88 -10.93
N THR A 99 -5.02 -2.68 -10.47
CA THR A 99 -5.43 -1.40 -11.10
C THR A 99 -4.67 -1.10 -12.39
N ILE A 100 -3.34 -1.28 -12.43
CA ILE A 100 -2.51 -0.80 -13.56
C ILE A 100 -1.77 -1.89 -14.33
N ASN A 101 -1.76 -3.14 -13.84
CA ASN A 101 -1.02 -4.26 -14.43
C ASN A 101 0.41 -3.89 -14.91
N PRO A 102 1.29 -3.45 -14.00
CA PRO A 102 2.58 -2.88 -14.36
C PRO A 102 3.60 -3.96 -14.74
N LYS A 103 4.64 -3.58 -15.49
CA LYS A 103 5.75 -4.49 -15.84
C LYS A 103 6.57 -4.91 -14.62
N LYS A 104 6.77 -3.98 -13.69
CA LYS A 104 7.40 -4.20 -12.39
C LYS A 104 6.62 -3.43 -11.33
N LEU A 105 6.51 -3.99 -10.14
CA LEU A 105 5.93 -3.31 -8.98
C LEU A 105 6.70 -3.73 -7.73
N ARG A 106 7.05 -2.75 -6.91
CA ARG A 106 7.55 -2.94 -5.56
C ARG A 106 6.79 -2.01 -4.63
N VAL A 107 6.29 -2.55 -3.53
CA VAL A 107 5.71 -1.76 -2.43
C VAL A 107 6.50 -2.08 -1.18
N THR A 108 7.03 -1.02 -0.55
CA THR A 108 7.78 -1.09 0.70
C THR A 108 7.06 -0.25 1.74
N GLY A 109 6.83 -0.81 2.92
CA GLY A 109 6.35 -0.09 4.08
C GLY A 109 7.39 -0.06 5.18
N ASP A 110 7.94 1.12 5.45
CA ASP A 110 8.89 1.37 6.53
C ASP A 110 8.15 1.98 7.71
N PHE A 111 7.89 1.18 8.74
CA PHE A 111 7.05 1.57 9.88
C PHE A 111 7.89 2.05 11.06
N ASN A 112 7.36 3.04 11.78
CA ASN A 112 7.96 3.54 13.00
C ASN A 112 8.06 2.45 14.08
N GLY A 113 9.08 2.55 14.92
CA GLY A 113 9.38 1.52 15.90
C GLY A 113 8.29 1.34 16.96
N ARG A 114 7.95 0.09 17.27
CA ARG A 114 7.12 -0.29 18.43
C ARG A 114 7.95 -1.12 19.40
N GLY A 115 7.97 -0.73 20.68
CA GLY A 115 8.78 -1.42 21.69
C GLY A 115 10.28 -1.45 21.38
N GLY A 116 10.77 -0.45 20.65
CA GLY A 116 12.16 -0.38 20.19
C GLY A 116 12.48 -1.20 18.93
N ILE A 117 11.49 -1.84 18.31
CA ILE A 117 11.67 -2.66 17.10
C ILE A 117 11.07 -1.93 15.90
N GLN A 118 11.88 -1.68 14.87
CA GLN A 118 11.44 -1.17 13.58
C GLN A 118 11.04 -2.32 12.67
N THR A 119 9.95 -2.15 11.92
CA THR A 119 9.47 -3.16 10.96
C THR A 119 9.50 -2.56 9.56
N SER A 120 10.08 -3.29 8.61
CA SER A 120 10.02 -2.97 7.19
C SER A 120 9.46 -4.18 6.44
N VAL A 121 8.46 -3.95 5.59
CA VAL A 121 7.81 -4.99 4.81
C VAL A 121 7.91 -4.62 3.34
N THR A 122 8.43 -5.53 2.52
CA THR A 122 8.57 -5.32 1.08
C THR A 122 7.95 -6.47 0.31
N ARG A 123 7.21 -6.14 -0.75
CA ARG A 123 6.74 -7.10 -1.74
C ARG A 123 7.02 -6.59 -3.14
N SER A 124 7.46 -7.47 -4.03
CA SER A 124 7.73 -7.18 -5.43
C SER A 124 7.15 -8.23 -6.38
N LEU A 125 6.77 -7.79 -7.58
CA LEU A 125 6.48 -8.63 -8.76
C LEU A 125 7.76 -8.82 -9.58
#